data_AF-A0A379SBB1-F1
#
_entry.id   AF-A0A379SBB1-F1
#
_cell.length_a   1.000
_cell.length_b   1.000
_cell.length_c   1.000
_cell.angle_alpha   90.00
_cell.angle_beta   90.00
_cell.angle_gamma   90.00
#
_symmetry.space_group_name_H-M   'P 1'
#
loop_
_entity.id
_entity.type
_entity.pdbx_description
1 polymer ?
#
loop_
_entity_poly.entity_id
_entity_poly.type
_entity_poly.pdbx_seq_one_letter_code
_entity_poly.pdbx_strand_id
1 'polypeptide(L)'
;MAAYRESTKALVEGGADLILIETVFDTLNAKAAVFAVKAELEALGVDLPIMISGTITDASGRTLSGQTTEAFITRCAMPGRSLSASTAR
;
A
#
# COMPACT_ATOMS: atom_id res chain seq x y z
N MET A 1 -5.95 11.13 3.06
CA MET A 1 -6.81 10.00 3.49
C MET A 1 -8.13 9.93 2.72
N ALA A 2 -8.90 11.02 2.61
CA ALA A 2 -10.17 11.03 1.88
C ALA A 2 -10.06 10.50 0.43
N ALA A 3 -9.07 10.98 -0.32
CA ALA A 3 -8.83 10.54 -1.70
C ALA A 3 -8.62 9.02 -1.82
N TYR A 4 -7.82 8.40 -0.93
CA TYR A 4 -7.59 6.95 -0.97
C TYR A 4 -8.86 6.14 -0.70
N ARG A 5 -9.74 6.62 0.19
CA ARG A 5 -11.01 5.97 0.48
C ARG A 5 -11.96 6.05 -0.72
N GLU A 6 -12.09 7.25 -1.29
CA GLU A 6 -12.93 7.46 -2.48
C GLU A 6 -12.49 6.58 -3.65
N SER A 7 -11.18 6.55 -3.95
CA SER A 7 -10.65 5.68 -5.00
C SER A 7 -10.86 4.20 -4.71
N THR A 8 -10.67 3.77 -3.45
CA THR A 8 -10.91 2.38 -3.05
C THR A 8 -12.36 1.99 -3.26
N LYS A 9 -13.30 2.84 -2.82
CA LYS A 9 -14.73 2.61 -2.98
C LYS A 9 -15.12 2.47 -4.45
N ALA A 10 -14.64 3.38 -5.32
CA ALA A 10 -14.90 3.32 -6.74
C ALA A 10 -14.35 2.04 -7.40
N LEU A 11 -13.16 1.58 -6.98
CA LEU A 11 -12.57 0.32 -7.48
C LEU A 11 -13.36 -0.91 -7.03
N VAL A 12 -13.82 -0.92 -5.78
CA VAL A 12 -14.65 -2.01 -5.23
C VAL A 12 -16.01 -2.07 -5.95
N GLU A 13 -16.67 -0.92 -6.14
CA GLU A 13 -17.92 -0.83 -6.91
C GLU A 13 -17.73 -1.23 -8.38
N GLY A 14 -16.54 -0.97 -8.94
CA GLY A 14 -16.13 -1.42 -10.26
C GLY A 14 -15.82 -2.92 -10.38
N GLY A 15 -15.84 -3.67 -9.28
CA GLY A 15 -15.60 -5.11 -9.28
C GLY A 15 -14.11 -5.49 -9.32
N ALA A 16 -13.22 -4.68 -8.76
CA ALA A 16 -11.80 -5.02 -8.66
C ALA A 16 -11.57 -6.26 -7.78
N ASP A 17 -10.73 -7.19 -8.24
CA ASP A 17 -10.36 -8.40 -7.48
C ASP A 17 -9.21 -8.16 -6.48
N LEU A 18 -8.50 -7.05 -6.57
CA LEU A 18 -7.39 -6.67 -5.70
C LEU A 18 -7.17 -5.16 -5.71
N ILE A 19 -6.53 -4.65 -4.66
CA ILE A 19 -6.05 -3.26 -4.58
C ILE A 19 -4.53 -3.23 -4.63
N LEU A 20 -3.98 -2.53 -5.63
CA LEU A 20 -2.53 -2.33 -5.78
C LEU A 20 -2.19 -0.86 -5.50
N ILE A 21 -1.36 -0.62 -4.48
CA ILE A 21 -0.78 0.69 -4.19
C ILE A 21 0.56 0.75 -4.92
N GLU A 22 0.56 1.34 -6.12
CA GLU A 22 1.67 1.32 -7.08
C GLU A 22 2.58 2.56 -6.96
N THR A 23 3.85 2.39 -7.34
CA THR A 23 4.86 3.46 -7.47
C THR A 23 4.98 4.33 -6.21
N VAL A 24 5.11 3.69 -5.04
CA VAL A 24 5.25 4.43 -3.78
C VAL A 24 6.70 4.80 -3.52
N PHE A 25 6.96 6.11 -3.37
CA PHE A 25 8.31 6.64 -3.15
C PHE A 25 8.64 6.89 -1.68
N ASP A 26 7.62 7.02 -0.82
CA ASP A 26 7.77 7.33 0.61
C ASP A 26 6.93 6.42 1.52
N THR A 27 7.52 6.00 2.63
CA THR A 27 6.92 5.03 3.56
C THR A 27 5.71 5.59 4.31
N LEU A 28 5.61 6.92 4.48
CA LEU A 28 4.52 7.53 5.24
C LEU A 28 3.22 7.55 4.44
N ASN A 29 3.27 7.94 3.17
CA ASN A 29 2.14 7.86 2.26
C ASN A 29 1.75 6.41 2.00
N ALA A 30 2.72 5.49 1.87
CA ALA A 30 2.43 4.06 1.79
C ALA A 30 1.56 3.59 2.96
N LYS A 31 1.96 3.94 4.20
CA LYS A 31 1.22 3.57 5.40
C LYS A 31 -0.16 4.22 5.46
N ALA A 32 -0.26 5.50 5.10
CA ALA A 32 -1.54 6.21 5.07
C ALA A 32 -2.50 5.62 4.03
N ALA A 33 -2.00 5.22 2.86
CA ALA A 33 -2.76 4.57 1.80
C ALA A 33 -3.25 3.19 2.26
N VAL A 34 -2.38 2.33 2.81
CA VAL A 34 -2.78 1.01 3.34
C VAL A 34 -3.85 1.13 4.41
N PHE A 35 -3.69 2.07 5.34
CA PHE A 35 -4.67 2.27 6.41
C PHE A 35 -6.02 2.73 5.86
N ALA A 36 -6.00 3.68 4.91
CA ALA A 36 -7.22 4.19 4.30
C ALA A 36 -7.95 3.11 3.48
N VAL A 37 -7.23 2.34 2.66
CA VAL A 37 -7.78 1.23 1.87
C VAL A 37 -8.40 0.19 2.79
N LYS A 38 -7.68 -0.26 3.82
CA LYS A 38 -8.20 -1.26 4.78
C LYS A 38 -9.47 -0.80 5.48
N ALA A 39 -9.47 0.43 5.98
CA ALA A 39 -10.61 0.98 6.70
C ALA A 39 -11.82 1.24 5.78
N GLU A 40 -11.61 1.38 4.47
CA GLU A 40 -12.71 1.43 3.50
C GLU A 40 -13.23 0.05 3.15
N LEU A 41 -12.34 -0.93 2.92
CA LEU A 41 -12.72 -2.32 2.70
C LEU A 41 -13.54 -2.88 3.88
N GLU A 42 -13.13 -2.58 5.12
CA GLU A 42 -13.87 -2.92 6.33
C GLU A 42 -15.25 -2.24 6.37
N ALA A 43 -15.33 -0.94 6.04
CA ALA A 43 -16.59 -0.21 6.00
C ALA A 43 -17.57 -0.73 4.92
N LEU A 44 -17.03 -1.24 3.81
CA LEU A 44 -17.79 -1.85 2.73
C LEU A 44 -18.10 -3.34 2.98
N GLY A 45 -17.49 -3.96 4.00
CA GLY A 45 -17.65 -5.38 4.29
C GLY A 45 -17.02 -6.31 3.25
N VAL A 46 -16.02 -5.83 2.51
CA VAL A 46 -15.36 -6.57 1.43
C VAL A 46 -13.95 -6.97 1.85
N ASP A 47 -13.55 -8.19 1.50
CA ASP A 47 -12.19 -8.68 1.73
C ASP A 47 -11.42 -8.81 0.40
N LEU A 48 -10.65 -7.78 0.04
CA LEU A 48 -9.78 -7.80 -1.14
C LEU A 48 -8.29 -7.88 -0.72
N PRO A 49 -7.46 -8.64 -1.46
CA PRO A 49 -6.01 -8.61 -1.31
C PRO A 49 -5.47 -7.19 -1.57
N ILE A 50 -4.51 -6.76 -0.73
CA ILE A 50 -3.80 -5.50 -0.89
C ILE A 50 -2.33 -5.79 -1.21
N MET A 51 -1.84 -5.25 -2.31
CA MET A 51 -0.43 -5.28 -2.71
C MET A 51 0.16 -3.87 -2.68
N ILE A 52 1.46 -3.77 -2.38
CA ILE A 52 2.21 -2.51 -2.45
C ILE A 52 3.44 -2.71 -3.33
N SER A 53 3.63 -1.80 -4.28
CA SER A 53 4.83 -1.69 -5.10
C SER A 53 5.52 -0.37 -4.76
N GLY A 54 6.76 -0.48 -4.26
CA GLY A 54 7.60 0.67 -3.94
C GLY A 54 8.67 0.88 -5.01
N THR A 55 8.94 2.13 -5.36
CA THR A 55 10.02 2.49 -6.30
C THR A 55 11.23 3.00 -5.52
N ILE A 56 12.36 2.33 -5.72
CA ILE A 56 13.65 2.64 -5.09
C ILE A 56 14.48 3.41 -6.11
N THR A 57 14.60 4.73 -5.94
CA THR A 57 15.33 5.60 -6.88
C THR A 57 16.79 5.85 -6.52
N ASP A 58 17.27 5.35 -5.37
CA ASP A 58 18.68 5.46 -4.98
C ASP A 58 19.46 4.19 -5.38
N ALA A 59 20.59 4.40 -6.08
CA ALA A 59 21.55 3.36 -6.47
C ALA A 59 22.10 2.54 -5.28
N SER A 60 21.88 2.99 -4.05
CA SER A 60 22.24 2.28 -2.82
C SER A 60 21.24 1.19 -2.37
N GLY A 61 20.08 1.04 -3.02
CA GLY A 61 19.03 0.11 -2.62
C GLY A 61 18.15 0.62 -1.47
N ARG A 62 18.01 1.95 -1.35
CA ARG A 62 17.21 2.63 -0.31
C ARG A 62 16.08 3.46 -0.93
N THR A 63 14.96 3.57 -0.22
CA THR A 63 13.89 4.50 -0.60
C THR A 63 14.40 5.95 -0.59
N LEU A 64 13.65 6.91 -1.18
CA LEU A 64 13.97 8.36 -1.10
C LEU A 64 14.12 8.89 0.33
N SER A 65 13.62 8.13 1.32
CA SER A 65 13.76 8.41 2.75
C SER A 65 14.94 7.69 3.44
N GLY A 66 15.80 6.99 2.69
CA GLY A 66 17.00 6.31 3.18
C GLY A 66 16.74 4.94 3.85
N GLN A 67 15.52 4.40 3.78
CA GLN A 67 15.13 3.13 4.43
C GLN A 67 15.41 1.91 3.54
N THR A 68 15.77 0.79 4.16
CA THR A 68 15.86 -0.52 3.50
C THR A 68 14.48 -1.08 3.18
N THR A 69 14.39 -1.99 2.20
CA THR A 69 13.13 -2.61 1.76
C THR A 69 12.39 -3.32 2.90
N GLU A 70 13.10 -4.04 3.76
CA GLU A 70 12.50 -4.71 4.93
C GLU A 70 11.97 -3.71 5.97
N ALA A 71 12.65 -2.57 6.16
CA ALA A 71 12.17 -1.52 7.05
C ALA A 71 10.90 -0.85 6.50
N PHE A 72 10.81 -0.66 5.18
CA PHE A 72 9.61 -0.16 4.51
C PHE A 72 8.43 -1.12 4.72
N ILE A 73 8.64 -2.42 4.46
CA ILE A 73 7.62 -3.45 4.63
C ILE A 73 7.16 -3.54 6.09
N THR A 74 8.10 -3.54 7.05
CA THR A 74 7.78 -3.60 8.48
C THR A 74 6.99 -2.39 8.95
N ARG A 75 7.28 -1.18 8.41
CA ARG A 75 6.56 0.05 8.76
C ARG A 75 5.12 0.06 8.21
N CYS A 76 4.90 -0.59 7.07
CA CYS A 76 3.61 -0.71 6.39
C CYS A 76 2.79 -1.92 6.85
N ALA A 77 3.43 -2.97 7.36
CA ALA A 77 2.77 -4.15 7.90
C ALA A 77 1.95 -3.78 9.14
N MET A 78 0.70 -4.25 9.17
CA MET A 78 -0.20 -4.16 10.32
C MET A 78 -0.36 -5.54 10.94
N PRO A 79 -0.50 -5.66 12.27
CA PRO A 79 -0.61 -6.97 12.93
C PRO A 79 -1.80 -7.78 12.37
N GLY A 80 -1.55 -9.02 11.97
CA GLY A 80 -2.60 -10.01 11.67
C GLY A 80 -2.99 -10.26 10.21
N ARG A 81 -2.36 -9.65 9.19
CA ARG A 81 -2.61 -9.99 7.76
C ARG A 81 -1.35 -9.94 6.90
N SER A 82 -1.21 -10.88 5.97
CA SER A 82 -0.10 -10.95 5.00
C SER A 82 -0.15 -9.77 4.03
N LEU A 83 0.95 -9.04 3.91
CA LEU A 83 1.13 -7.96 2.95
C LEU A 83 2.22 -8.41 1.96
N SER A 84 1.90 -8.46 0.67
CA SER A 84 2.86 -8.79 -0.38
C SER A 84 3.48 -7.50 -0.93
N ALA A 85 4.80 -7.45 -0.99
CA ALA A 85 5.55 -6.30 -1.48
C ALA A 85 6.53 -6.73 -2.58
N SER A 86 6.56 -5.95 -3.66
CA SER A 86 7.46 -6.12 -4.80
C SER A 86 8.26 -4.84 -5.00
N THR A 87 9.51 -4.97 -5.47
CA THR A 87 10.37 -3.82 -5.80
C THR A 87 10.58 -3.78 -7.31
N ALA A 88 10.14 -2.71 -7.95
CA ALA A 88 10.53 -2.39 -9.31
C ALA A 88 11.88 -1.64 -9.26
N ARG A 89 12.90 -2.21 -9.91
CA ARG A 89 14.19 -1.55 -10.15
C ARG A 89 14.09 -0.54 -11.29
#